data_AF-A0A973JT48-F1
#
_entry.id   AF-A0A973JT48-F1
#
_cell.length_a   1.000
_cell.length_b   1.000
_cell.length_c   1.000
_cell.angle_alpha   90.00
_cell.angle_beta   90.00
_cell.angle_gamma   90.00
#
_symmetry.space_group_name_H-M   'P 1'
#
loop_
_entity.id
_entity.type
_entity.pdbx_description
1 polymer ?
#
loop_
_entity_poly.entity_id
_entity_poly.type
_entity_poly.pdbx_seq_one_letter_code
_entity_poly.pdbx_strand_id
1 'polypeptide(L)'
;DINASRNLSQGITPSDVIINGNEVEVNISMDFYWKYINYGVNGTEQNNNAPSWGSAPTQTLSFHDSILAWKSDRGITLPSNFDDYDSFAWAIQNSIIRKGKKPRPFYDDVINEKLVKVLEEPIKKLLGESIKLTIVAPWQ
;
A
#
# COMPACT_ATOMS: atom_id res chain seq x y z
N ASP A 1 12.80 15.62 4.33
CA ASP A 1 12.33 14.22 4.34
C ASP A 1 11.35 13.99 5.47
N ILE A 2 10.15 13.54 5.15
CA ILE A 2 9.23 13.04 6.18
C ILE A 2 9.83 11.71 6.64
N ASN A 3 10.37 11.69 7.85
CA ASN A 3 10.78 10.50 8.58
C ASN A 3 9.53 9.65 8.86
N ALA A 4 9.01 9.00 7.82
CA ALA A 4 7.96 8.01 7.94
C ALA A 4 8.64 6.77 8.53
N SER A 5 8.34 6.51 9.79
CA SER A 5 8.62 5.24 10.45
C SER A 5 8.31 4.09 9.48
N ARG A 6 9.16 3.06 9.47
CA ARG A 6 9.05 1.85 8.60
C ARG A 6 7.76 1.02 8.82
N ASN A 7 6.71 1.63 9.35
CA ASN A 7 5.42 1.05 9.72
C ASN A 7 4.77 0.31 8.55
N LEU A 8 4.87 0.85 7.33
CA LEU A 8 4.31 0.18 6.14
C LEU A 8 5.01 -1.15 5.85
N SER A 9 6.34 -1.18 5.93
CA SER A 9 7.12 -2.41 5.78
C SER A 9 6.93 -3.38 6.94
N GLN A 10 6.77 -2.87 8.16
CA GLN A 10 6.47 -3.67 9.35
C GLN A 10 5.05 -4.25 9.35
N GLY A 11 4.12 -3.63 8.61
CA GLY A 11 2.76 -4.14 8.42
C GLY A 11 2.67 -5.34 7.47
N ILE A 12 3.79 -5.76 6.86
CA ILE A 12 3.86 -6.99 6.07
C ILE A 12 4.07 -8.15 7.04
N THR A 13 3.02 -8.95 7.22
CA THR A 13 3.03 -10.05 8.19
C THR A 13 2.66 -11.36 7.50
N PRO A 14 3.32 -12.49 7.79
CA PRO A 14 2.86 -13.79 7.32
C PRO A 14 1.47 -14.09 7.91
N SER A 15 0.54 -14.54 7.08
CA SER A 15 -0.80 -14.95 7.52
C SER A 15 -0.92 -16.46 7.59
N ASP A 16 -0.48 -17.16 6.53
CA ASP A 16 -0.57 -18.61 6.44
C ASP A 16 0.63 -19.18 5.66
N VAL A 17 0.97 -20.44 5.95
CA VAL A 17 1.96 -21.20 5.20
C VAL A 17 1.31 -22.49 4.72
N ILE A 18 1.28 -22.69 3.40
CA ILE A 18 0.72 -23.86 2.75
C ILE A 18 1.86 -24.65 2.13
N ILE A 19 1.88 -25.95 2.38
CA ILE A 19 2.90 -26.86 1.83
C ILE A 19 2.19 -27.87 0.93
N ASN A 20 2.52 -27.83 -0.36
CA ASN A 20 1.96 -28.70 -1.39
C ASN A 20 3.11 -29.44 -2.10
N GLY A 21 3.48 -30.61 -1.59
CA GLY A 21 4.63 -31.36 -2.10
C GLY A 21 5.91 -30.54 -2.00
N ASN A 22 6.47 -30.15 -3.15
CA ASN A 22 7.70 -29.37 -3.27
C ASN A 22 7.46 -27.84 -3.41
N GLU A 23 6.23 -27.39 -3.23
CA GLU A 23 5.88 -25.97 -3.23
C GLU A 23 5.53 -25.51 -1.81
N VAL A 24 6.17 -24.43 -1.38
CA VAL A 24 5.86 -23.71 -0.14
C VAL A 24 5.28 -22.36 -0.52
N GLU A 25 4.04 -22.13 -0.14
CA GLU A 25 3.35 -20.86 -0.32
C GLU A 25 3.26 -20.15 1.02
N VAL A 26 3.81 -18.93 1.10
CA VAL A 26 3.70 -18.06 2.26
C VAL A 26 2.74 -16.94 1.90
N ASN A 27 1.53 -17.03 2.44
CA ASN A 27 0.55 -15.97 2.35
C ASN A 27 0.94 -14.86 3.34
N ILE A 28 0.77 -13.62 2.92
CA ILE A 28 1.01 -12.46 3.77
C ILE A 28 -0.26 -11.62 3.90
N SER A 29 -0.41 -10.98 5.06
CA SER A 29 -1.40 -9.94 5.32
C SER A 29 -0.75 -8.56 5.31
N MET A 30 -1.50 -7.62 4.74
CA MET A 30 -1.17 -6.21 4.64
C MET A 30 -2.46 -5.41 4.75
N ASP A 31 -2.37 -4.14 5.15
CA ASP A 31 -3.53 -3.24 5.15
C ASP A 31 -4.16 -3.15 3.76
N PHE A 32 -5.49 -3.07 3.68
CA PHE A 32 -6.24 -3.07 2.41
C PHE A 32 -5.75 -2.02 1.39
N TYR A 33 -5.15 -0.92 1.87
CA TYR A 33 -4.67 0.18 1.04
C TYR A 33 -3.24 0.00 0.52
N TRP A 34 -2.56 -1.10 0.86
CA TRP A 34 -1.13 -1.31 0.58
C TRP A 34 -0.78 -1.07 -0.90
N LYS A 35 -1.59 -1.60 -1.82
CA LYS A 35 -1.37 -1.51 -3.27
C LYS A 35 -1.44 -0.07 -3.80
N TYR A 36 -2.35 0.73 -3.24
CA TYR A 36 -2.53 2.13 -3.63
C TYR A 36 -1.39 3.02 -3.14
N ILE A 37 -0.69 2.61 -2.07
CA ILE A 37 0.54 3.26 -1.64
C ILE A 37 1.72 2.77 -2.48
N ASN A 38 1.88 1.45 -2.64
CA ASN A 38 3.03 0.87 -3.33
C ASN A 38 3.07 1.31 -4.80
N TYR A 39 2.00 1.08 -5.54
CA TYR A 39 1.91 1.36 -6.97
C TYR A 39 1.32 2.75 -7.28
N GLY A 40 0.77 3.44 -6.28
CA GLY A 40 0.07 4.70 -6.50
C GLY A 40 -1.35 4.48 -7.01
N VAL A 41 -1.97 5.56 -7.50
CA VAL A 41 -3.27 5.52 -8.19
C VAL A 41 -3.27 6.46 -9.38
N ASN A 42 -3.94 6.07 -10.45
CA ASN A 42 -4.16 6.93 -11.60
C ASN A 42 -5.15 8.05 -11.27
N GLY A 43 -4.86 9.25 -11.77
CA GLY A 43 -5.82 10.34 -11.79
C GLY A 43 -6.68 10.32 -13.04
N THR A 44 -7.78 11.09 -13.03
CA THR A 44 -8.62 11.25 -14.24
C THR A 44 -7.90 12.03 -15.35
N GLU A 45 -6.91 12.86 -15.02
CA GLU A 45 -6.13 13.66 -15.97
C GLU A 45 -4.67 13.20 -16.09
N GLN A 46 -4.18 12.42 -15.13
CA GLN A 46 -2.78 11.97 -15.10
C GLN A 46 -2.69 10.45 -14.95
N ASN A 47 -2.06 9.80 -15.92
CA ASN A 47 -1.68 8.40 -15.83
C ASN A 47 -0.35 8.27 -15.07
N ASN A 48 -0.37 7.59 -13.93
CA ASN A 48 0.80 7.28 -13.11
C ASN A 48 1.34 5.86 -13.37
N ASN A 49 0.85 5.17 -14.41
CA ASN A 49 1.06 3.73 -14.66
C ASN A 49 0.68 2.89 -13.43
N ALA A 50 -0.37 3.31 -12.74
CA ALA A 50 -0.82 2.75 -11.48
C ALA A 50 -2.22 2.11 -11.65
N PRO A 51 -2.67 1.30 -10.67
CA PRO A 51 -4.06 0.82 -10.65
C PRO A 51 -5.07 1.97 -10.72
N SER A 52 -6.24 1.69 -11.29
CA SER A 52 -7.40 2.59 -11.18
C SER A 52 -7.92 2.65 -9.75
N TRP A 53 -8.70 3.69 -9.45
CA TRP A 53 -9.50 3.74 -8.23
C TRP A 53 -10.31 2.45 -8.11
N GLY A 54 -10.02 1.65 -7.09
CA GLY A 54 -10.85 0.49 -6.79
C GLY A 54 -12.19 0.93 -6.19
N SER A 55 -13.06 -0.04 -5.92
CA SER A 55 -14.26 0.21 -5.12
C SER A 55 -13.85 0.83 -3.78
N ALA A 56 -14.50 1.93 -3.41
CA ALA A 56 -14.30 2.50 -2.09
C ALA A 56 -14.71 1.44 -1.05
N PRO A 57 -13.90 1.18 -0.01
CA PRO A 57 -14.34 0.35 1.10
C PRO A 57 -15.59 0.98 1.73
N THR A 58 -16.40 0.17 2.41
CA THR A 58 -17.52 0.70 3.21
C THR A 58 -16.94 1.59 4.30
N GLN A 59 -17.03 2.90 4.11
CA GLN A 59 -16.46 3.90 5.01
C GLN A 59 -17.59 4.58 5.80
N THR A 60 -17.28 4.96 7.04
CA THR A 60 -18.17 5.77 7.90
C THR A 60 -18.20 7.24 7.49
N LEU A 61 -17.17 7.70 6.77
CA LEU A 61 -17.00 9.09 6.33
C LEU A 61 -16.92 9.19 4.81
N SER A 62 -17.39 10.31 4.26
CA SER A 62 -17.16 10.62 2.85
C SER A 62 -15.67 10.93 2.61
N PHE A 63 -15.24 10.91 1.34
CA PHE A 63 -13.86 11.29 0.99
C PHE A 63 -13.54 12.73 1.44
N HIS A 64 -14.51 13.63 1.28
CA HIS A 64 -14.37 15.01 1.73
C HIS A 64 -14.18 15.11 3.25
N ASP A 65 -15.06 14.45 4.03
CA ASP A 65 -14.97 14.42 5.49
C ASP A 65 -13.65 13.80 5.98
N SER A 66 -13.17 12.77 5.28
CA SER A 66 -11.88 12.14 5.58
C SER A 66 -10.71 13.11 5.38
N ILE A 67 -10.77 13.99 4.38
CA ILE A 67 -9.77 15.04 4.18
C ILE A 67 -9.87 16.11 5.27
N LEU A 68 -11.08 16.49 5.70
CA LEU A 68 -11.27 17.41 6.81
C LEU A 68 -10.66 16.88 8.12
N ALA A 69 -10.97 15.63 8.47
CA ALA A 69 -10.39 14.96 9.64
C ALA A 69 -8.86 14.88 9.54
N TRP A 70 -8.34 14.39 8.41
CA TRP A 70 -6.90 14.28 8.19
C TRP A 70 -6.16 15.62 8.32
N LYS A 71 -6.71 16.72 7.80
CA LYS A 71 -6.09 18.06 7.97
C LYS A 71 -6.01 18.46 9.43
N SER A 72 -7.08 18.22 10.20
CA SER A 72 -7.14 18.53 11.63
C SER A 72 -6.08 17.75 12.39
N ASP A 73 -6.01 16.43 12.17
CA ASP A 73 -5.03 15.54 12.81
C ASP A 73 -3.58 15.92 12.49
N ARG A 74 -3.35 16.47 11.29
CA ARG A 74 -2.02 16.86 10.81
C ARG A 74 -1.65 18.31 11.14
N GLY A 75 -2.56 19.07 11.77
CA GLY A 75 -2.35 20.48 12.06
C GLY A 75 -2.12 21.33 10.80
N ILE A 76 -2.70 20.95 9.66
CA ILE A 76 -2.55 21.70 8.41
C ILE A 76 -3.34 22.99 8.52
N THR A 77 -2.65 24.12 8.43
CA THR A 77 -3.26 25.46 8.46
C THR A 77 -3.91 25.81 7.12
N LEU A 78 -4.99 26.59 7.17
CA LEU A 78 -5.65 27.13 5.99
C LEU A 78 -4.68 28.01 5.17
N PRO A 79 -4.44 27.69 3.89
CA PRO A 79 -3.62 28.56 3.04
C PRO A 79 -4.34 29.89 2.76
N SER A 80 -3.58 30.96 2.55
CA SER A 80 -4.11 32.32 2.37
C SER A 80 -4.99 32.53 1.14
N ASN A 81 -5.00 31.58 0.21
CA ASN A 81 -5.79 31.62 -1.02
C ASN A 81 -7.14 30.87 -0.90
N PHE A 82 -7.51 30.44 0.30
CA PHE A 82 -8.79 29.80 0.59
C PHE A 82 -9.49 30.55 1.73
N ASP A 83 -10.81 30.69 1.60
CA ASP A 83 -11.64 31.39 2.59
C ASP A 83 -11.95 30.51 3.81
N ASP A 84 -12.04 29.19 3.61
CA ASP A 84 -12.36 28.23 4.66
C ASP A 84 -11.71 26.85 4.43
N TYR A 85 -11.74 26.02 5.48
CA TYR A 85 -11.21 24.66 5.40
C TYR A 85 -12.03 23.75 4.48
N ASP A 86 -13.29 24.07 4.21
CA ASP A 86 -14.18 23.24 3.39
C ASP A 86 -13.80 23.30 1.91
N SER A 87 -13.71 24.52 1.36
CA SER A 87 -13.22 24.83 0.02
C SER A 87 -11.80 24.31 -0.19
N PHE A 88 -10.93 24.40 0.83
CA PHE A 88 -9.61 23.80 0.77
C PHE A 88 -9.66 22.25 0.74
N ALA A 89 -10.59 21.61 1.47
CA ALA A 89 -10.80 20.16 1.39
C ALA A 89 -11.20 19.72 -0.02
N TRP A 90 -12.15 20.43 -0.62
CA TRP A 90 -12.58 20.19 -2.00
C TRP A 90 -11.43 20.33 -3.00
N ALA A 91 -10.57 21.34 -2.84
CA ALA A 91 -9.41 21.52 -3.69
C ALA A 91 -8.42 20.35 -3.56
N ILE A 92 -8.17 19.86 -2.35
CA ILE A 92 -7.34 18.67 -2.12
C ILE A 92 -7.98 17.44 -2.76
N GLN A 93 -9.27 17.21 -2.52
CA GLN A 93 -10.00 16.07 -3.08
C GLN A 93 -9.92 16.06 -4.61
N ASN A 94 -10.24 17.18 -5.25
CA ASN A 94 -10.19 17.32 -6.70
C ASN A 94 -8.78 17.14 -7.23
N SER A 95 -7.76 17.66 -6.54
CA SER A 95 -6.36 17.45 -6.92
C SER A 95 -6.00 15.96 -6.88
N ILE A 96 -6.41 15.23 -5.84
CA ILE A 96 -6.18 13.80 -5.71
C ILE A 96 -6.91 13.02 -6.81
N ILE A 97 -8.19 13.32 -7.08
CA ILE A 97 -8.96 12.65 -8.14
C ILE A 97 -8.34 12.89 -9.51
N ARG A 98 -7.96 14.14 -9.80
CA ARG A 98 -7.42 14.53 -11.12
C ARG A 98 -6.02 14.01 -11.38
N LYS A 99 -5.13 14.14 -10.39
CA LYS A 99 -3.70 13.82 -10.55
C LYS A 99 -3.34 12.41 -10.07
N GLY A 100 -4.22 11.80 -9.29
CA GLY A 100 -3.93 10.55 -8.61
C GLY A 100 -2.84 10.72 -7.56
N LYS A 101 -2.13 9.63 -7.28
CA LYS A 101 -1.01 9.60 -6.34
C LYS A 101 0.14 8.83 -6.96
N LYS A 102 1.34 9.41 -6.88
CA LYS A 102 2.57 8.73 -7.32
C LYS A 102 2.86 7.51 -6.45
N PRO A 103 3.46 6.45 -7.03
CA PRO A 103 3.89 5.27 -6.28
C PRO A 103 4.87 5.64 -5.16
N ARG A 104 4.76 4.91 -4.05
CA ARG A 104 5.72 4.89 -2.96
C ARG A 104 6.03 3.43 -2.66
N PRO A 105 6.92 2.81 -3.47
CA PRO A 105 7.26 1.42 -3.30
C PRO A 105 7.78 1.17 -1.88
N PHE A 106 7.26 0.13 -1.26
CA PHE A 106 7.70 -0.35 0.05
C PHE A 106 7.54 -1.87 0.16
N TYR A 107 6.60 -2.43 -0.60
CA TYR A 107 6.41 -3.87 -0.73
C TYR A 107 7.57 -4.49 -1.51
N ASP A 108 7.87 -3.97 -2.70
CA ASP A 108 8.93 -4.49 -3.56
C ASP A 108 10.34 -4.34 -2.93
N ASP A 109 10.49 -3.40 -1.99
CA ASP A 109 11.71 -3.23 -1.20
C ASP A 109 11.91 -4.37 -0.18
N VAL A 110 10.81 -4.95 0.33
CA VAL A 110 10.83 -6.01 1.35
C VAL A 110 10.71 -7.39 0.70
N ILE A 111 9.68 -7.58 -0.12
CA ILE A 111 9.38 -8.83 -0.81
C ILE A 111 10.01 -8.77 -2.20
N ASN A 112 11.21 -9.34 -2.30
CA ASN A 112 11.99 -9.40 -3.54
C ASN A 112 12.73 -10.73 -3.67
N GLU A 113 13.35 -10.95 -4.81
CA GLU A 113 14.10 -12.18 -5.11
C GLU A 113 15.19 -12.49 -4.08
N LYS A 114 15.80 -11.47 -3.48
CA LYS A 114 16.84 -11.66 -2.46
C LYS A 114 16.23 -12.27 -1.20
N LEU A 115 15.09 -11.77 -0.73
CA LEU A 115 14.39 -12.36 0.42
C LEU A 115 13.98 -13.81 0.12
N VAL A 116 13.39 -14.06 -1.05
CA VAL A 116 12.97 -15.41 -1.46
C VAL A 116 14.17 -16.38 -1.42
N LYS A 117 15.31 -16.00 -2.00
CA LYS A 117 16.53 -16.83 -1.98
C LYS A 117 17.05 -17.09 -0.56
N VAL A 118 17.04 -16.06 0.29
CA VAL A 118 17.47 -16.19 1.70
C VAL A 118 16.59 -17.17 2.47
N LEU A 119 15.30 -17.26 2.15
CA LEU A 119 14.36 -18.18 2.78
C LEU A 119 14.42 -19.59 2.16
N GLU A 120 14.63 -19.69 0.85
CA GLU A 120 14.71 -20.97 0.15
C GLU A 120 15.92 -21.82 0.58
N GLU A 121 17.10 -21.20 0.77
CA GLU A 121 18.33 -21.93 1.08
C GLU A 121 18.24 -22.76 2.38
N PRO A 122 17.81 -22.20 3.53
CA PRO A 122 17.59 -22.97 4.75
C PRO A 122 16.55 -24.08 4.58
N ILE A 123 15.45 -23.81 3.87
CA ILE A 123 14.35 -24.76 3.67
C ILE A 123 14.81 -25.95 2.83
N LYS A 124 15.53 -25.69 1.72
CA LYS A 124 16.16 -26.72 0.88
C LYS A 124 17.13 -27.58 1.69
N LYS A 125 17.97 -26.96 2.53
CA LYS A 125 18.92 -27.70 3.39
C LYS A 125 18.22 -28.57 4.43
N LEU A 126 17.09 -28.13 4.96
CA LEU A 126 16.32 -28.88 5.96
C LEU A 126 15.56 -30.07 5.34
N LEU A 127 14.99 -29.88 4.16
CA LEU A 127 14.09 -30.87 3.55
C LEU A 127 14.80 -31.79 2.55
N GLY A 128 16.04 -31.47 2.15
CA GLY A 128 16.85 -32.34 1.28
C GLY A 128 16.35 -32.42 -0.16
N GLU A 129 15.32 -31.65 -0.52
CA GLU A 129 14.69 -31.62 -1.83
C GLU A 129 14.66 -30.19 -2.40
N SER A 130 14.55 -30.09 -3.74
CA SER A 130 14.30 -28.81 -4.39
C SER A 130 12.89 -28.32 -4.04
N ILE A 131 12.82 -27.17 -3.40
CA ILE A 131 11.56 -26.51 -3.01
C ILE A 131 11.47 -25.18 -3.72
N LYS A 132 10.27 -24.89 -4.23
CA LYS A 132 9.90 -23.61 -4.81
C LYS A 132 9.14 -22.81 -3.76
N LEU A 133 9.68 -21.65 -3.37
CA LEU A 133 9.02 -20.75 -2.45
C LEU A 133 8.27 -19.67 -3.21
N THR A 134 6.99 -19.48 -2.88
CA THR A 134 6.16 -18.41 -3.43
C THR A 134 5.61 -17.56 -2.28
N ILE A 135 5.77 -16.24 -2.36
CA ILE A 135 5.14 -15.30 -1.43
C ILE A 135 3.91 -14.73 -2.11
N VAL A 136 2.74 -14.91 -1.49
CA VAL A 136 1.45 -14.50 -2.05
C VAL A 136 0.92 -13.30 -1.29
N ALA A 137 0.87 -12.15 -1.98
CA ALA A 137 0.28 -10.93 -1.48
C ALA A 137 -1.26 -11.00 -1.46
N PRO A 138 -1.93 -10.31 -0.51
CA PRO A 138 -3.38 -10.29 -0.48
C PRO A 138 -3.89 -9.44 -1.65
N TRP A 139 -4.32 -10.12 -2.71
CA TRP A 139 -4.96 -9.52 -3.87
C TRP A 139 -6.47 -9.47 -3.61
N GLN A 140 -6.92 -8.38 -3.01
CA GLN A 140 -8.35 -7.98 -3.01
C GLN A 140 -8.54 -6.86 -4.02
#